data_AF-A0A452GUH2-F1
#
_entry.id   AF-A0A452GUH2-F1
#
_cell.length_a   1.000
_cell.length_b   1.000
_cell.length_c   1.000
_cell.angle_alpha   90.00
_cell.angle_beta   90.00
_cell.angle_gamma   90.00
#
_symmetry.space_group_name_H-M   'P 1'
#
loop_
_entity.id
_entity.type
_entity.pdbx_description
1 polymer ?
#
loop_
_entity_poly.entity_id
_entity_poly.type
_entity_poly.pdbx_seq_one_letter_code
_entity_poly.pdbx_strand_id
1 'polypeptide(L)'
;MLSTAGYAEPRPGMGHQLGAPVQHRFSPYTFNGGTVLAIAGEDFSIVASDTRLSEGYAIHSRDSPKCYKLTDQTVIGCSGFHGDCLTLTKIIEARLKMYKHSNNKTMTTGAIAAMLSTIPVFSVSAVADVAALGGLGEEGRTRPYCLL
;
A
#
# COMPACT_ATOMS: atom_id res chain seq x y z
N MET A 1 24.62 -30.78 28.32
CA MET A 1 23.73 -31.00 29.48
C MET A 1 22.35 -31.39 28.93
N LEU A 2 21.88 -32.58 29.31
CA LEU A 2 20.55 -33.13 29.00
C LEU A 2 19.43 -32.21 29.54
N SER A 3 18.24 -32.20 28.90
CA SER A 3 17.02 -32.80 29.49
C SER A 3 15.74 -32.52 28.65
N THR A 4 15.16 -33.62 28.12
CA THR A 4 13.73 -34.00 28.09
C THR A 4 12.62 -33.01 27.67
N ALA A 5 12.03 -33.25 26.50
CA ALA A 5 10.58 -33.16 26.32
C ALA A 5 10.13 -34.43 25.57
N GLY A 6 9.27 -35.21 26.20
CA GLY A 6 9.00 -36.61 25.87
C GLY A 6 8.38 -36.83 24.49
N TYR A 7 8.89 -37.85 23.81
CA TYR A 7 8.17 -38.55 22.75
C TYR A 7 6.93 -39.22 23.38
N ALA A 8 5.75 -38.66 23.12
CA ALA A 8 4.50 -39.37 23.32
C ALA A 8 4.15 -40.08 22.01
N GLU A 9 4.18 -41.41 22.03
CA GLU A 9 3.69 -42.27 20.94
C GLU A 9 2.22 -41.91 20.60
N PRO A 10 1.86 -41.74 19.32
CA PRO A 10 0.47 -41.49 18.95
C PRO A 10 -0.35 -42.76 19.16
N ARG A 11 -1.40 -42.66 19.99
CA ARG A 11 -2.38 -43.73 20.22
C ARG A 11 -3.12 -44.03 18.91
N PRO A 12 -3.27 -45.30 18.49
CA PRO A 12 -4.00 -45.65 17.29
C PRO A 12 -5.51 -45.60 17.60
N GLY A 13 -6.17 -44.51 17.22
CA GLY A 13 -7.60 -44.35 17.39
C GLY A 13 -8.13 -43.09 16.72
N MET A 14 -8.74 -43.27 15.55
CA MET A 14 -9.68 -42.35 14.88
C MET A 14 -9.40 -40.85 15.01
N GLY A 15 -8.57 -40.34 14.12
CA GLY A 15 -8.57 -38.93 13.74
C GLY A 15 -8.28 -38.83 12.26
N HIS A 16 -9.30 -38.66 11.43
CA HIS A 16 -9.11 -38.27 10.04
C HIS A 16 -8.53 -36.85 10.08
N GLN A 17 -7.21 -36.70 10.15
CA GLN A 17 -6.57 -35.42 9.90
C GLN A 17 -6.85 -35.11 8.42
N LEU A 18 -7.92 -34.37 8.18
CA LEU A 18 -8.17 -33.72 6.91
C LEU A 18 -6.99 -32.78 6.69
N GLY A 19 -5.95 -33.29 6.03
CA GLY A 19 -4.81 -32.50 5.60
C GLY A 19 -5.37 -31.37 4.76
N ALA A 20 -5.29 -30.14 5.27
CA ALA A 20 -5.75 -28.98 4.54
C ALA A 20 -5.06 -28.97 3.17
N PRO A 21 -5.76 -28.61 2.08
CA PRO A 21 -5.17 -28.61 0.75
C PRO A 21 -3.89 -27.76 0.74
N VAL A 22 -2.77 -28.39 0.40
CA VAL A 22 -1.46 -27.75 0.30
C VAL A 22 -1.32 -27.14 -1.09
N GLN A 23 -1.37 -25.82 -1.18
CA GLN A 23 -1.15 -25.12 -2.43
C GLN A 23 0.35 -25.11 -2.77
N HIS A 24 0.74 -25.84 -3.82
CA HIS A 24 2.13 -25.91 -4.29
C HIS A 24 2.58 -24.73 -5.17
N ARG A 25 1.64 -23.88 -5.60
CA ARG A 25 1.92 -22.75 -6.50
C ARG A 25 2.21 -21.49 -5.69
N PHE A 26 3.43 -20.95 -5.86
CA PHE A 26 3.81 -19.64 -5.34
C PHE A 26 2.93 -18.54 -5.95
N SER A 27 2.25 -17.78 -5.10
CA SER A 27 1.59 -16.52 -5.46
C SER A 27 2.46 -15.37 -4.96
N PRO A 28 2.93 -14.46 -5.83
CA PRO A 28 3.75 -13.33 -5.40
C PRO A 28 2.95 -12.23 -4.68
N TYR A 29 1.62 -12.29 -4.72
CA TYR A 29 0.73 -11.25 -4.19
C TYR A 29 -0.10 -11.75 -3.00
N THR A 30 -0.21 -10.87 -2.02
CA THR A 30 -1.11 -10.96 -0.86
C THR A 30 -1.98 -9.69 -0.82
N PHE A 31 -3.25 -9.84 -0.48
CA PHE A 31 -4.10 -8.70 -0.17
C PHE A 31 -3.94 -8.30 1.30
N ASN A 32 -3.37 -7.12 1.58
CA ASN A 32 -3.18 -6.66 2.94
C ASN A 32 -4.35 -5.82 3.50
N GLY A 33 -5.36 -5.58 2.66
CA GLY A 33 -6.50 -4.75 2.99
C GLY A 33 -6.14 -3.27 3.12
N GLY A 34 -6.89 -2.60 3.99
CA GLY A 34 -6.81 -1.16 4.19
C GLY A 34 -7.76 -0.37 3.30
N THR A 35 -8.06 0.83 3.74
CA THR A 35 -8.96 1.77 3.07
C THR A 35 -8.38 3.16 3.16
N VAL A 36 -8.36 3.84 2.02
CA VAL A 36 -7.96 5.23 1.89
C VAL A 36 -9.16 6.03 1.40
N LEU A 37 -9.38 7.19 2.00
CA LEU A 37 -10.39 8.16 1.60
C LEU A 37 -9.71 9.50 1.32
N ALA A 38 -10.16 10.18 0.28
CA ALA A 38 -9.80 11.58 0.06
C ALA A 38 -11.02 12.42 -0.28
N ILE A 39 -11.06 13.64 0.27
CA ILE A 39 -12.09 14.64 0.04
C ILE A 39 -11.39 15.91 -0.41
N ALA A 40 -11.82 16.46 -1.54
CA ALA A 40 -11.38 17.74 -2.05
C ALA A 40 -12.41 18.83 -1.70
N GLY A 41 -11.98 19.82 -0.95
CA GLY A 41 -12.67 21.08 -0.73
C GLY A 41 -12.24 22.14 -1.75
N GLU A 42 -12.74 23.37 -1.58
CA GLU A 42 -12.39 24.47 -2.49
C GLU A 42 -10.90 24.85 -2.37
N ASP A 43 -10.41 24.95 -1.14
CA ASP A 43 -9.07 25.42 -0.74
C ASP A 43 -8.32 24.42 0.16
N PHE A 44 -8.87 23.22 0.38
CA PHE A 44 -8.25 22.18 1.20
C PHE A 44 -8.49 20.79 0.62
N SER A 45 -7.61 19.84 0.93
CA SER A 45 -7.83 18.42 0.65
C SER A 45 -7.55 17.61 1.90
N ILE A 46 -8.47 16.71 2.25
CA ILE A 46 -8.31 15.78 3.36
C ILE A 46 -8.02 14.41 2.77
N VAL A 47 -6.94 13.76 3.23
CA VAL A 47 -6.65 12.36 2.94
C VAL A 47 -6.56 11.62 4.26
N ALA A 48 -7.35 10.56 4.39
CA ALA A 48 -7.42 9.73 5.59
C ALA A 48 -7.22 8.26 5.21
N SER A 49 -6.59 7.50 6.09
CA SER A 49 -6.46 6.05 5.95
C SER A 49 -6.59 5.35 7.28
N ASP A 50 -6.97 4.08 7.24
CA ASP A 50 -6.85 3.20 8.40
C ASP A 50 -5.38 2.76 8.60
N THR A 51 -5.04 2.40 9.83
CA THR A 51 -3.67 2.01 10.21
C THR A 51 -3.48 0.50 10.33
N ARG A 52 -4.50 -0.31 10.00
CA ARG A 52 -4.41 -1.77 10.14
C ARG A 52 -3.66 -2.37 8.96
N LEU A 53 -2.69 -3.23 9.26
CA LEU A 53 -2.05 -4.12 8.29
C LEU A 53 -2.43 -5.57 8.63
N SER A 54 -3.21 -6.18 7.75
CA SER A 54 -3.69 -7.56 7.91
C SER A 54 -3.21 -8.45 6.77
N GLU A 55 -3.26 -9.77 6.96
CA GLU A 55 -3.09 -10.76 5.92
C GLU A 55 -3.93 -11.97 6.27
N GLY A 56 -4.86 -12.35 5.39
CA GLY A 56 -5.85 -13.39 5.69
C GLY A 56 -6.62 -13.09 6.98
N TYR A 57 -6.51 -13.98 7.97
CA TYR A 57 -7.14 -13.82 9.28
C TYR A 57 -6.19 -13.32 10.39
N ALA A 58 -4.96 -12.94 10.04
CA ALA A 58 -3.97 -12.42 10.98
C ALA A 58 -3.80 -10.89 10.86
N ILE A 59 -3.54 -10.23 12.00
CA ILE A 59 -3.19 -8.80 12.06
C ILE A 59 -1.69 -8.69 12.32
N HIS A 60 -0.95 -8.16 11.35
CA HIS A 60 0.49 -7.93 11.45
C HIS A 60 0.79 -6.68 12.28
N SER A 61 0.08 -5.58 12.00
CA SER A 61 0.22 -4.33 12.74
C SER A 61 -1.12 -3.60 12.85
N ARG A 62 -1.27 -2.84 13.92
CA ARG A 62 -2.38 -1.90 14.13
C ARG A 62 -1.98 -0.45 13.90
N ASP A 63 -0.69 -0.20 13.66
CA ASP A 63 -0.12 1.12 13.47
C ASP A 63 0.78 1.12 12.23
N SER A 64 0.15 1.17 11.06
CA SER A 64 0.79 1.25 9.75
C SER A 64 0.00 2.27 8.90
N PRO A 65 0.38 3.56 8.95
CA PRO A 65 -0.30 4.58 8.16
C PRO A 65 -0.08 4.35 6.67
N LYS A 66 -1.13 4.54 5.88
CA LYS A 66 -1.10 4.34 4.42
C LYS A 66 -1.01 5.64 3.64
N CYS A 67 -0.96 6.77 4.34
CA CYS A 67 -0.78 8.10 3.78
C CYS A 67 0.70 8.51 3.85
N TYR A 68 1.27 8.86 2.70
CA TYR A 68 2.65 9.28 2.54
C TYR A 68 2.69 10.71 2.00
N LYS A 69 3.41 11.58 2.70
CA LYS A 69 3.62 12.96 2.27
C LYS A 69 4.66 13.00 1.15
N LEU A 70 4.29 13.48 -0.03
CA LEU A 70 5.19 13.61 -1.18
C LEU A 70 5.85 14.99 -1.24
N THR A 71 5.04 16.04 -1.12
CA THR A 71 5.47 17.44 -1.09
C THR A 71 4.72 18.18 0.02
N ASP A 72 5.00 19.46 0.23
CA ASP A 72 4.28 20.25 1.25
C ASP A 72 2.78 20.40 0.97
N GLN A 73 2.39 20.24 -0.28
CA GLN A 73 1.01 20.38 -0.74
C GLN A 73 0.46 19.10 -1.34
N THR A 74 1.13 17.95 -1.24
CA THR A 74 0.66 16.71 -1.89
C THR A 74 0.89 15.49 -1.01
N VAL A 75 -0.19 14.72 -0.79
CA VAL A 75 -0.19 13.44 -0.08
C VAL A 75 -0.70 12.36 -1.03
N ILE A 76 -0.09 11.18 -0.96
CA ILE A 76 -0.57 9.97 -1.62
C ILE A 76 -1.03 8.98 -0.56
N GLY A 77 -2.22 8.42 -0.71
CA GLY A 77 -2.63 7.24 0.05
C GLY A 77 -2.58 6.00 -0.84
N CYS A 78 -2.08 4.88 -0.35
CA CYS A 78 -2.00 3.62 -1.12
C CYS A 78 -2.60 2.46 -0.32
N SER A 79 -3.53 1.71 -0.89
CA SER A 79 -4.08 0.47 -0.32
C SER A 79 -3.89 -0.74 -1.23
N GLY A 80 -4.01 -1.96 -0.68
CA GLY A 80 -3.85 -3.22 -1.42
C GLY A 80 -2.65 -4.03 -0.94
N PHE A 81 -1.78 -4.45 -1.86
CA PHE A 81 -0.55 -5.14 -1.51
C PHE A 81 0.48 -4.17 -0.93
N HIS A 82 0.87 -4.40 0.32
CA HIS A 82 1.75 -3.48 1.05
C HIS A 82 3.16 -3.37 0.42
N GLY A 83 3.68 -4.46 -0.15
CA GLY A 83 4.98 -4.47 -0.83
C GLY A 83 5.04 -3.53 -2.04
N ASP A 84 3.98 -3.50 -2.84
CA ASP A 84 3.87 -2.58 -3.98
C ASP A 84 3.71 -1.14 -3.52
N CYS A 85 2.92 -0.90 -2.46
CA CYS A 85 2.73 0.43 -1.89
C CYS A 85 4.08 1.07 -1.46
N LEU A 86 4.93 0.30 -0.78
CA LEU A 86 6.25 0.77 -0.34
C LEU A 86 7.20 1.02 -1.52
N THR A 87 7.17 0.13 -2.52
CA THR A 87 8.03 0.24 -3.69
C THR A 87 7.64 1.44 -4.54
N LEU A 88 6.33 1.62 -4.79
CA LEU A 88 5.79 2.75 -5.51
C LEU A 88 6.13 4.07 -4.82
N THR A 89 5.96 4.16 -3.49
CA THR A 89 6.29 5.36 -2.71
C THR A 89 7.75 5.74 -2.89
N LYS A 90 8.68 4.79 -2.79
CA LYS A 90 10.12 5.03 -3.00
C LYS A 90 10.46 5.47 -4.42
N ILE A 91 9.82 4.88 -5.43
CA ILE A 91 10.01 5.27 -6.84
C ILE A 91 9.55 6.72 -7.05
N ILE A 92 8.41 7.10 -6.49
CA ILE A 92 7.88 8.47 -6.59
C ILE A 92 8.82 9.45 -5.90
N GLU A 93 9.26 9.16 -4.68
CA GLU A 93 10.21 10.00 -3.94
C GLU A 93 11.52 10.22 -4.72
N ALA A 94 12.05 9.17 -5.33
CA ALA A 94 13.25 9.27 -6.16
C ALA A 94 13.01 10.18 -7.38
N ARG A 95 11.89 10.00 -8.09
CA ARG A 95 11.54 10.83 -9.25
C ARG A 95 11.29 12.29 -8.89
N LEU A 96 10.66 12.56 -7.74
CA LEU A 96 10.47 13.92 -7.23
C LEU A 96 11.82 14.61 -6.96
N LYS A 97 12.78 13.89 -6.36
CA LYS A 97 14.14 14.41 -6.11
C LYS A 97 14.87 14.68 -7.42
N MET A 98 14.79 13.77 -8.39
CA MET A 98 15.39 13.94 -9.71
C MET A 98 14.80 15.14 -10.45
N TYR A 99 13.47 15.27 -10.46
CA TYR A 99 12.79 16.40 -11.09
C TYR A 99 13.21 17.73 -10.45
N LYS A 100 13.28 17.79 -9.12
CA LYS A 100 13.72 18.99 -8.39
C LYS A 100 15.15 19.37 -8.76
N HIS A 101 16.04 18.41 -8.96
CA HIS A 101 17.42 18.67 -9.36
C HIS A 101 17.53 19.16 -10.81
N SER A 102 16.78 18.56 -11.74
CA SER A 102 16.83 18.92 -13.16
C SER A 102 16.13 20.25 -13.47
N ASN A 103 15.03 20.56 -12.79
CA ASN A 103 14.18 21.72 -13.11
C ASN A 103 14.25 22.84 -12.06
N ASN A 104 14.98 22.64 -10.95
CA ASN A 104 15.05 23.55 -9.79
C ASN A 104 13.67 23.96 -9.23
N LYS A 105 12.63 23.15 -9.49
CA LYS A 105 11.24 23.40 -9.10
C LYS A 105 10.62 22.12 -8.53
N THR A 106 9.71 22.27 -7.58
CA THR A 106 8.91 21.15 -7.07
C THR A 106 7.79 20.81 -8.06
N MET A 107 7.49 19.52 -8.23
CA MET A 107 6.39 19.09 -9.10
C MET A 107 5.05 19.56 -8.53
N THR A 108 4.17 20.04 -9.40
CA THR A 108 2.78 20.33 -9.05
C THR A 108 1.99 19.02 -8.89
N THR A 109 0.90 19.05 -8.11
CA THR A 109 0.02 17.91 -7.88
C THR A 109 -0.46 17.27 -9.19
N GLY A 110 -0.80 18.08 -10.20
CA GLY A 110 -1.20 17.58 -11.52
C GLY A 110 -0.07 16.88 -12.29
N ALA A 111 1.16 17.39 -12.20
CA ALA A 111 2.32 16.75 -12.82
C ALA A 111 2.66 15.41 -12.16
N ILE A 112 2.49 15.31 -10.83
CA ILE A 112 2.67 14.06 -10.09
C ILE A 112 1.61 13.04 -10.52
N ALA A 113 0.34 13.45 -10.66
CA ALA A 113 -0.72 12.58 -11.15
C ALA A 113 -0.42 12.02 -12.56
N ALA A 114 0.03 12.88 -13.48
CA ALA A 114 0.43 12.47 -14.83
C ALA A 114 1.67 11.56 -14.83
N MET A 115 2.64 11.81 -13.95
CA MET A 115 3.79 10.92 -13.79
C MET A 115 3.35 9.55 -13.28
N LEU A 116 2.44 9.50 -12.32
CA LEU A 116 1.92 8.25 -11.76
C LEU A 116 1.19 7.40 -12.80
N SER A 117 0.41 8.00 -13.70
CA SER A 117 -0.25 7.26 -14.78
C SER A 117 0.73 6.60 -15.76
N THR A 118 1.99 7.06 -15.81
CA THR A 118 3.04 6.44 -16.65
C THR A 118 3.87 5.39 -15.94
N ILE A 119 3.77 5.30 -14.60
CA ILE A 119 4.49 4.27 -13.83
C ILE A 119 3.60 3.03 -13.81
N PRO A 120 3.98 1.94 -14.48
CA PRO A 120 3.23 0.70 -14.35
C PRO A 120 3.37 0.19 -12.91
N VAL A 121 2.25 0.12 -12.19
CA VAL A 121 2.17 -0.68 -10.97
C VAL A 121 2.31 -2.13 -11.40
N PHE A 122 3.26 -2.86 -10.84
CA PHE A 122 3.74 -4.15 -11.36
C PHE A 122 2.67 -5.28 -11.34
N SER A 123 1.48 -5.03 -10.79
CA SER A 123 0.37 -5.98 -10.75
C SER A 123 -0.81 -5.52 -11.61
N VAL A 124 -0.92 -6.09 -12.81
CA VAL A 124 -2.16 -6.12 -13.61
C VAL A 124 -3.12 -7.22 -13.13
N SER A 125 -2.99 -7.72 -11.89
CA SER A 125 -3.82 -8.80 -11.34
C SER A 125 -4.23 -8.52 -9.88
N ALA A 126 -5.43 -7.98 -9.75
CA ALA A 126 -6.27 -7.91 -8.55
C ALA A 126 -5.76 -7.10 -7.33
N VAL A 127 -6.54 -6.05 -7.02
CA VAL A 127 -6.65 -5.29 -5.75
C VAL A 127 -5.43 -4.49 -5.26
N ALA A 128 -5.24 -3.30 -5.84
CA ALA A 128 -4.56 -2.18 -5.17
C ALA A 128 -5.28 -0.86 -5.49
N ASP A 129 -6.51 -0.75 -4.96
CA ASP A 129 -7.41 0.38 -5.18
C ASP A 129 -6.95 1.64 -4.41
N VAL A 130 -7.02 2.77 -5.12
CA VAL A 130 -6.95 4.17 -4.63
C VAL A 130 -5.54 4.69 -4.29
N ALA A 131 -4.84 5.20 -5.30
CA ALA A 131 -3.82 6.24 -5.12
C ALA A 131 -4.51 7.61 -5.07
N ALA A 132 -5.02 8.02 -3.90
CA ALA A 132 -5.63 9.33 -3.76
C ALA A 132 -4.56 10.40 -3.66
N LEU A 133 -4.40 11.21 -4.71
CA LEU A 133 -3.56 12.41 -4.66
C LEU A 133 -4.42 13.58 -4.17
N GLY A 134 -4.15 14.03 -2.94
CA GLY A 134 -4.73 15.26 -2.39
C GLY A 134 -3.69 16.36 -2.42
N GLY A 135 -3.96 17.44 -3.16
CA GLY A 135 -3.07 18.60 -3.14
C GLY A 135 -3.63 19.88 -3.76
N LEU A 136 -3.05 21.01 -3.34
CA LEU A 136 -3.36 22.34 -3.86
C LEU A 136 -2.73 22.50 -5.24
N GLY A 137 -3.58 22.65 -6.27
CA GLY A 137 -3.14 23.03 -7.60
C GLY A 137 -2.67 24.48 -7.67
N GLU A 138 -2.05 24.86 -8.79
CA GLU A 138 -1.58 26.23 -9.04
C GLU A 138 -2.72 27.27 -9.03
N GLU A 139 -3.96 26.84 -9.33
CA GLU A 139 -5.17 27.67 -9.29
C GLU A 139 -5.82 27.74 -7.88
N GLY A 140 -5.18 27.20 -6.85
CA GLY A 140 -5.73 27.13 -5.48
C GLY A 140 -6.85 26.10 -5.30
N ARG A 141 -7.38 25.54 -6.40
CA ARG A 141 -8.44 24.52 -6.36
C ARG A 141 -7.86 23.14 -6.12
N THR A 142 -8.37 22.43 -5.11
CA THR A 142 -7.96 21.03 -4.90
C THR A 142 -8.72 20.09 -5.83
N ARG A 143 -8.04 19.03 -6.28
CA ARG A 143 -8.64 17.97 -7.10
C ARG A 143 -8.17 16.62 -6.59
N PRO A 144 -9.08 15.67 -6.33
CA PRO A 144 -8.67 14.31 -6.03
C PRO A 144 -8.35 13.61 -7.34
N TYR A 145 -7.16 13.01 -7.42
CA TYR A 145 -6.84 12.08 -8.50
C TYR A 145 -6.99 10.66 -7.96
N CYS A 146 -7.80 9.84 -8.64
CA CYS A 146 -7.92 8.41 -8.37
C CYS A 146 -7.34 7.66 -9.56
N LEU A 147 -6.35 6.83 -9.32
CA LEU A 147 -5.81 5.89 -10.29
C LEU A 147 -6.38 4.50 -9.95
N LEU A 148 -7.08 3.91 -10.92
CA LEU A 148 -7.62 2.55 -10.90
C LEU A 148 -6.73 1.63 -11.74
#